data_AF-A0A519MD75-F1
#
_entry.id   AF-A0A519MD75-F1
#
_cell.length_a   1.000
_cell.length_b   1.000
_cell.length_c   1.000
_cell.angle_alpha   90.00
_cell.angle_beta   90.00
_cell.angle_gamma   90.00
#
_symmetry.space_group_name_H-M   'P 1'
#
loop_
_entity.id
_entity.type
_entity.pdbx_description
1 polymer ?
#
loop_
_entity_poly.entity_id
_entity_poly.type
_entity_poly.pdbx_seq_one_letter_code
_entity_poly.pdbx_strand_id
1 'polypeptide(L)' 'GATFVERHFTLDRAMWGSDHAASVEPGGMAKLVRDIRDTEAGLGDGVKVVYESEKEPLRRLRREVTAA' A
#
# COMPACT_ATOMS: atom_id res chain seq x y z
N GLY A 1 7.06 -3.02 10.84
CA GLY A 1 7.16 -1.69 10.21
C GLY A 1 6.90 -0.61 11.24
N ALA A 2 6.56 0.61 10.81
CA ALA A 2 6.06 1.65 11.71
C ALA A 2 4.77 1.17 12.40
N THR A 3 4.64 1.42 13.70
CA THR A 3 3.48 1.01 14.52
C THR A 3 2.54 2.17 14.81
N PHE A 4 2.94 3.39 14.46
CA PHE A 4 2.19 4.62 14.68
C PHE A 4 2.49 5.62 13.57
N VAL A 5 1.47 6.36 13.15
CA VAL A 5 1.55 7.42 12.14
C VAL A 5 0.75 8.61 12.63
N GLU A 6 1.38 9.77 12.70
CA GLU A 6 0.76 11.05 13.07
C GLU A 6 0.91 12.06 11.94
N ARG A 7 -0.13 12.89 11.76
CA ARG A 7 -0.12 14.02 10.85
C ARG A 7 -0.94 15.16 11.42
N HIS A 8 -0.52 16.39 11.14
CA HIS A 8 -1.34 17.57 11.39
C HIS A 8 -2.66 17.49 10.61
N PHE A 9 -3.75 17.91 11.25
CA PHE A 9 -5.10 17.87 10.71
C PHE A 9 -5.70 19.26 10.67
N THR A 10 -6.44 19.58 9.61
CA THR A 10 -7.19 20.83 9.47
C THR A 10 -8.57 20.55 8.87
N LEU A 11 -9.53 21.43 9.13
CA LEU A 11 -10.82 21.40 8.45
C LEU A 11 -10.74 21.99 7.04
N ASP A 12 -9.87 22.98 6.86
CA ASP A 12 -9.60 23.67 5.59
C ASP A 12 -8.15 24.19 5.59
N ARG A 13 -7.42 23.92 4.51
CA ARG A 13 -6.02 24.35 4.31
C ARG A 13 -5.86 25.85 4.05
N ALA A 14 -6.92 26.53 3.62
CA ALA A 14 -6.93 27.97 3.36
C ALA A 14 -7.12 28.81 4.63
N MET A 15 -7.34 28.18 5.79
CA MET A 15 -7.41 28.88 7.07
C MET A 15 -6.10 29.62 7.38
N TRP A 16 -6.22 30.70 8.16
CA TRP A 16 -5.07 31.48 8.61
C TRP A 16 -4.08 30.62 9.40
N GLY A 17 -2.81 30.68 9.02
CA GLY A 17 -1.70 30.01 9.71
C GLY A 17 -1.00 29.02 8.79
N SER A 18 0.33 29.02 8.82
CA SER A 18 1.18 28.20 7.95
C SER A 18 0.92 26.70 8.11
N ASP A 19 0.54 26.26 9.30
CA ASP A 19 0.33 24.84 9.61
C ASP A 19 -0.91 24.29 8.94
N HIS A 20 -1.94 25.12 8.68
CA HIS A 20 -3.14 24.70 7.98
C HIS A 20 -2.81 24.27 6.55
N ALA A 21 -2.00 25.05 5.83
CA ALA A 21 -1.59 24.74 4.46
C ALA A 21 -0.85 23.40 4.32
N ALA A 22 -0.09 23.00 5.35
CA ALA A 22 0.67 21.75 5.38
C ALA A 22 -0.10 20.54 5.97
N SER A 23 -1.30 20.77 6.51
CA SER A 23 -2.09 19.76 7.21
C SER A 23 -2.92 18.87 6.27
N VAL A 24 -3.46 17.79 6.82
CA VAL A 24 -4.36 16.87 6.13
C VAL A 24 -5.81 17.23 6.45
N GLU A 25 -6.65 17.28 5.42
CA GLU A 25 -8.10 17.51 5.54
C GLU A 25 -8.89 16.21 5.76
N PRO A 26 -10.18 16.24 6.13
CA PRO A 26 -10.98 15.04 6.40
C PRO A 26 -10.88 13.96 5.32
N GLY A 27 -11.02 14.34 4.04
CA GLY A 27 -10.91 13.40 2.92
C GLY A 27 -9.52 12.82 2.75
N GLY A 28 -8.48 13.62 2.98
CA GLY A 28 -7.09 13.17 2.96
C GLY A 28 -6.78 12.21 4.09
N MET A 29 -7.35 12.43 5.28
CA MET A 29 -7.16 11.56 6.44
C MET A 29 -7.86 10.21 6.22
N ALA A 30 -9.08 10.21 5.68
CA ALA A 30 -9.78 8.97 5.31
C ALA A 30 -8.98 8.15 4.29
N LYS A 31 -8.42 8.83 3.26
CA LYS A 31 -7.56 8.18 2.26
C LYS A 31 -6.28 7.62 2.90
N LEU A 32 -5.62 8.37 3.77
CA LEU A 32 -4.42 7.92 4.48
C LEU A 32 -4.69 6.63 5.26
N VAL A 33 -5.76 6.60 6.06
CA VAL A 33 -6.14 5.42 6.85
C VAL A 33 -6.45 4.23 5.95
N ARG A 34 -7.23 4.42 4.88
CA ARG A 34 -7.53 3.36 3.90
C ARG A 34 -6.26 2.77 3.31
N ASP A 35 -5.39 3.63 2.79
CA ASP A 35 -4.18 3.19 2.10
C ASP A 35 -3.21 2.47 3.06
N ILE A 36 -3.15 2.86 4.34
CA ILE A 36 -2.40 2.14 5.38
C ILE A 36 -2.94 0.71 5.53
N ARG A 37 -4.27 0.53 5.63
CA ARG A 37 -4.88 -0.81 5.78
C ARG A 37 -4.69 -1.66 4.53
N ASP A 38 -4.83 -1.07 3.34
CA ASP A 38 -4.57 -1.77 2.09
C ASP A 38 -3.10 -2.23 2.00
N THR A 39 -2.16 -1.39 2.48
CA THR A 39 -0.74 -1.72 2.53
C THR A 39 -0.46 -2.85 3.52
N GLU A 40 -1.04 -2.79 4.73
CA GLU A 40 -0.90 -3.86 5.73
C GLU A 40 -1.43 -5.20 5.20
N ALA A 41 -2.57 -5.19 4.52
CA ALA A 41 -3.12 -6.38 3.88
C ALA A 41 -2.23 -6.89 2.75
N GLY A 42 -1.71 -5.99 1.90
CA GLY A 42 -0.87 -6.33 0.75
C GLY A 42 0.53 -6.84 1.12
N LEU A 43 1.08 -6.44 2.27
CA LEU A 43 2.37 -6.92 2.75
C LEU A 43 2.37 -8.43 3.07
N GLY A 44 1.22 -8.97 3.47
CA GLY A 44 1.09 -10.40 3.80
C GLY A 44 1.98 -10.83 4.96
N ASP A 45 2.38 -12.10 4.95
CA ASP A 45 3.18 -12.75 6.00
C ASP A 45 4.68 -12.79 5.71
N GLY A 46 5.11 -12.27 4.55
CA GLY A 46 6.49 -12.31 4.09
C GLY A 46 6.97 -13.69 3.63
N VAL A 47 6.08 -14.70 3.57
CA VAL A 47 6.41 -16.04 3.08
C VAL A 47 6.19 -16.08 1.58
N LYS A 48 7.25 -16.42 0.83
CA LYS A 48 7.12 -16.63 -0.61
C LYS A 48 6.36 -17.93 -0.87
N VAL A 49 5.19 -17.82 -1.48
CA VAL A 49 4.35 -18.94 -1.89
C VAL A 49 4.00 -18.82 -3.37
N VAL A 50 3.74 -19.95 -4.02
CA VAL A 50 3.16 -19.98 -5.38
C VAL A 50 1.67 -20.27 -5.22
N TYR A 51 0.83 -19.33 -5.62
CA TYR A 51 -0.62 -19.47 -5.54
C TYR A 51 -1.15 -20.39 -6.65
N GLU A 52 -2.32 -21.01 -6.43
CA GLU A 52 -2.95 -21.87 -7.45
C GLU A 52 -3.16 -21.15 -8.79
N SER A 53 -3.53 -19.87 -8.74
CA SER A 53 -3.69 -19.00 -9.91
C SER A 53 -2.39 -18.78 -10.69
N GLU A 54 -1.23 -18.91 -10.04
CA GLU A 54 0.08 -18.71 -10.66
C GLU A 54 0.62 -19.98 -11.33
N LYS A 55 0.06 -21.16 -11.03
CA LYS A 55 0.57 -22.44 -11.54
C LYS A 55 0.44 -22.58 -13.06
N GLU A 56 -0.68 -22.16 -13.65
CA GLU A 56 -0.89 -22.23 -15.10
C GLU A 56 0.08 -21.29 -15.84
N PRO A 57 0.17 -19.99 -15.51
CA PRO A 57 1.16 -19.10 -16.11
C PRO A 57 2.59 -19.60 -15.95
N LEU A 58 2.92 -20.15 -14.78
CA LEU A 58 4.25 -20.69 -14.50
C LEU A 58 4.60 -21.85 -15.43
N ARG A 59 3.68 -22.80 -15.67
CA ARG A 59 3.90 -23.90 -16.62
C ARG A 59 4.10 -23.40 -18.04
N ARG A 60 3.29 -22.41 -18.46
CA ARG A 60 3.31 -21.88 -19.83
C ARG A 60 4.56 -21.07 -20.15
N LEU A 61 5.08 -20.32 -19.19
CA LEU A 61 6.16 -19.34 -19.42
C LEU A 61 7.55 -19.85 -19.01
N ARG A 62 7.62 -20.91 -18.21
CA ARG A 62 8.91 -21.46 -17.77
C ARG A 62 9.64 -22.10 -18.95
N ARG A 63 10.89 -21.70 -19.16
CA ARG A 63 11.77 -22.35 -20.13
C ARG A 63 12.26 -23.67 -19.54
N GLU A 64 12.12 -24.73 -20.31
CA GLU A 64 12.73 -26.03 -20.02
C GLU A 64 14.01 -26.17 -20.84
N VAL A 65 15.07 -26.67 -20.22
CA VAL A 65 16.31 -26.99 -20.93
C VAL A 65 16.17 -28.42 -21.43
N THR A 66 15.92 -28.57 -22.72
CA THR A 66 15.96 -29.88 -23.40
C THR A 66 17.35 -30.11 -23.97
N ALA A 67 17.80 -31.37 -23.97
CA ALA A 67 19.05 -31.77 -24.63
C ALA A 67 18.96 -31.51 -26.14
N ALA A 68 20.10 -31.13 -26.73
CA ALA A 68 20.25 -30.84 -28.16
C ALA A 68 20.13 -32.11 -29.03
#